data_AF-K0TPP9-F1
#
_entry.id   AF-K0TPP9-F1
#
_cell.length_a   1.000
_cell.length_b   1.000
_cell.length_c   1.000
_cell.angle_alpha   90.00
_cell.angle_beta   90.00
_cell.angle_gamma   90.00
#
_symmetry.space_group_name_H-M   'P 1'
#
loop_
_entity.id
_entity.type
_entity.pdbx_description
1 polymer ?
#
loop_
_entity_poly.entity_id
_entity_poly.type
_entity_poly.pdbx_seq_one_letter_code
_entity_poly.pdbx_strand_id
1 'polypeptide(L)'
;MSDESRTSEPSPKAGHEGDDEEHQQTEEGKMLDDIAEQKNLIDQMPGETSDDIRSRAPHQKKLGQLEFKYHIFAEKKRLAGALSKFEEIHGALYSEPCLICLEDIHVHATLSEMELFFCCGGFICRSCAWNIEESELGLDKCPLCRESLAVTSEADDAAKLIALAKRGVSWAQTDVGRSMIHGEGGFQKQAKAGLEWLNKAAAQDYPLALSGLSDLHREGLKSLVRKSQDKANKLMLKAANLGHAAANSELASHYLSGTNGFEKNPDEAYFRASVAFALDSKSEQAAFYLGCFHYDKDVPEPSLYLACYYLNIVACEDDHGIACHLYSEAVLKLTEYLHDGCHANLGSNAVPAIMFWLRKSRDLGYEDEERLLEKGETICQSRCANCKKGAQAGDKFKQCSKCKAQWYCSKECQVESWRAGHRKDCKRARILKFEDYLNAE
;
A
#
# COMPACT_ATOMS: atom_id res chain seq x y z
N MET A 1 -19.25 -60.89 -49.05
CA MET A 1 -18.90 -61.24 -47.66
C MET A 1 -17.70 -60.37 -47.29
N SER A 2 -17.74 -59.39 -46.40
CA SER A 2 -18.79 -58.72 -45.63
C SER A 2 -18.20 -57.36 -45.22
N ASP A 3 -19.06 -56.34 -45.09
CA ASP A 3 -19.05 -55.08 -44.30
C ASP A 3 -17.81 -54.73 -43.45
N GLU A 4 -17.38 -53.47 -43.28
CA GLU A 4 -18.08 -52.24 -42.82
C GLU A 4 -17.35 -50.96 -43.32
N SER A 5 -18.02 -49.91 -43.83
CA SER A 5 -18.45 -48.64 -43.20
C SER A 5 -17.29 -47.65 -42.86
N ARG A 6 -17.33 -46.31 -42.95
CA ARG A 6 -18.26 -45.23 -43.36
C ARG A 6 -17.46 -43.91 -43.12
N THR A 7 -17.40 -42.97 -44.06
CA THR A 7 -17.23 -41.53 -43.77
C THR A 7 -17.89 -40.72 -44.87
N SER A 8 -18.78 -39.80 -44.48
CA SER A 8 -19.43 -38.84 -45.36
C SER A 8 -19.55 -37.51 -44.62
N GLU A 9 -18.94 -36.48 -45.17
CA GLU A 9 -19.10 -35.07 -44.78
C GLU A 9 -20.55 -34.59 -44.98
N PRO A 10 -20.96 -33.54 -44.26
CA PRO A 10 -21.36 -32.35 -45.00
C PRO A 10 -21.09 -31.01 -44.27
N SER A 11 -20.85 -29.95 -45.05
CA SER A 11 -21.11 -28.54 -44.67
C SER A 11 -22.47 -28.08 -45.27
N PRO A 12 -22.97 -26.85 -45.01
CA PRO A 12 -23.07 -26.08 -43.78
C PRO A 12 -24.55 -25.76 -43.45
N LYS A 13 -24.89 -25.45 -42.18
CA LYS A 13 -26.18 -24.85 -41.83
C LYS A 13 -25.98 -23.45 -41.28
N ALA A 14 -26.50 -22.48 -42.02
CA ALA A 14 -26.82 -21.15 -41.52
C ALA A 14 -27.80 -21.27 -40.35
N GLY A 15 -27.54 -20.52 -39.28
CA GLY A 15 -28.39 -20.45 -38.10
C GLY A 15 -28.21 -19.08 -37.45
N HIS A 16 -29.15 -18.19 -37.78
CA HIS A 16 -29.54 -16.96 -37.10
C HIS A 16 -28.50 -16.18 -36.29
N GLU A 17 -28.04 -15.09 -36.91
CA GLU A 17 -28.06 -13.79 -36.25
C GLU A 17 -29.46 -13.56 -35.68
N GLY A 18 -29.53 -13.47 -34.36
CA GLY A 18 -30.68 -13.10 -33.57
C GLY A 18 -30.13 -12.33 -32.38
N ASP A 19 -30.39 -11.03 -32.39
CA ASP A 19 -30.06 -10.06 -31.36
C ASP A 19 -30.47 -10.57 -29.97
N ASP A 20 -29.49 -10.98 -29.17
CA ASP A 20 -29.61 -11.07 -27.71
C ASP A 20 -28.42 -10.31 -27.09
N GLU A 21 -28.24 -9.06 -27.52
CA GLU A 21 -27.52 -8.05 -26.73
C GLU A 21 -28.45 -7.58 -25.59
N GLU A 22 -28.76 -8.48 -24.66
CA GLU A 22 -29.14 -8.06 -23.32
C GLU A 22 -27.94 -7.28 -22.76
N HIS A 23 -28.11 -5.97 -22.57
CA HIS A 23 -27.17 -5.06 -21.92
C HIS A 23 -26.71 -5.64 -20.56
N GLN A 24 -25.66 -6.47 -20.57
CA GLN A 24 -24.96 -6.82 -19.35
C GLN A 24 -24.16 -5.60 -18.94
N GLN A 25 -24.77 -4.80 -18.07
CA GLN A 25 -24.15 -3.65 -17.47
C GLN A 25 -22.82 -4.07 -16.81
N THR A 26 -21.73 -3.46 -17.26
CA THR A 26 -20.39 -3.73 -16.73
C THR A 26 -20.36 -3.46 -15.23
N GLU A 27 -19.49 -4.16 -14.48
CA GLU A 27 -19.35 -3.94 -13.03
C GLU A 27 -19.09 -2.46 -12.70
N GLU A 28 -18.29 -1.81 -13.53
CA GLU A 28 -18.02 -0.37 -13.45
C GLU A 28 -19.28 0.47 -13.66
N GLY A 29 -20.08 0.16 -14.68
CA GLY A 29 -21.36 0.84 -14.93
C GLY A 29 -22.31 0.72 -13.75
N LYS A 30 -22.40 -0.45 -13.12
CA LYS A 30 -23.21 -0.65 -11.91
C LYS A 30 -22.73 0.21 -10.74
N MET A 31 -21.41 0.30 -10.51
CA MET A 31 -20.87 1.15 -9.45
C MET A 31 -21.17 2.64 -9.68
N LEU A 32 -21.07 3.10 -10.94
CA LEU A 32 -21.38 4.49 -11.30
C LEU A 32 -22.86 4.80 -11.16
N ASP A 33 -23.74 3.87 -11.53
CA ASP A 33 -25.19 3.99 -11.36
C ASP A 33 -25.57 4.05 -9.88
N ASP A 34 -25.01 3.17 -9.04
CA ASP A 34 -25.23 3.19 -7.58
C ASP A 34 -24.79 4.55 -6.98
N ILE A 35 -23.66 5.10 -7.42
CA ILE A 35 -23.17 6.42 -7.01
C ILE A 35 -24.15 7.51 -7.46
N ALA A 36 -24.61 7.47 -8.71
CA ALA A 36 -25.52 8.45 -9.28
C ALA A 36 -26.89 8.43 -8.58
N GLU A 37 -27.45 7.24 -8.33
CA GLU A 37 -28.68 7.06 -7.57
C GLU A 37 -28.53 7.66 -6.16
N GLN A 38 -27.43 7.34 -5.47
CA GLN A 38 -27.18 7.85 -4.14
C GLN A 38 -27.00 9.38 -4.11
N LYS A 39 -26.36 9.98 -5.13
CA LYS A 39 -26.26 11.45 -5.28
C LYS A 39 -27.64 12.07 -5.48
N ASN A 40 -28.46 11.51 -6.38
CA ASN A 40 -29.82 11.99 -6.61
C ASN A 40 -30.69 11.93 -5.34
N LEU A 41 -30.55 10.89 -4.51
CA LEU A 41 -31.23 10.81 -3.22
C LEU A 41 -30.82 11.94 -2.27
N ILE A 42 -29.52 12.28 -2.23
CA ILE A 42 -29.00 13.37 -1.40
C ILE A 42 -29.51 14.73 -1.90
N ASP A 43 -29.49 14.95 -3.21
CA ASP A 43 -29.93 16.21 -3.84
C ASP A 43 -31.43 16.48 -3.62
N GLN A 44 -32.23 15.41 -3.49
CA GLN A 44 -33.66 15.49 -3.13
C GLN A 44 -33.92 15.86 -1.66
N MET A 45 -32.87 15.99 -0.84
CA MET A 45 -32.96 16.36 0.58
C MET A 45 -32.36 17.76 0.85
N PRO A 46 -32.87 18.87 0.26
CA PRO A 46 -32.16 20.15 0.19
C PRO A 46 -32.12 20.98 1.50
N GLY A 47 -32.84 20.57 2.54
CA GLY A 47 -32.95 21.37 3.77
C GLY A 47 -31.60 21.59 4.48
N GLU A 48 -31.42 22.78 5.06
CA GLU A 48 -30.18 23.17 5.77
C GLU A 48 -30.34 23.19 7.30
N THR A 49 -31.50 22.77 7.82
CA THR A 49 -31.69 22.72 9.27
C THR A 49 -30.80 21.64 9.90
N SER A 50 -30.57 21.73 11.21
CA SER A 50 -29.79 20.70 11.93
C SER A 50 -30.42 19.31 11.84
N ASP A 51 -31.73 19.20 11.63
CA ASP A 51 -32.41 17.91 11.47
C ASP A 51 -32.31 17.40 10.03
N ASP A 52 -32.37 18.30 9.03
CA ASP A 52 -32.13 17.94 7.63
C ASP A 52 -30.71 17.39 7.42
N ILE A 53 -29.69 18.09 7.95
CA ILE A 53 -28.29 17.65 7.89
C ILE A 53 -28.13 16.27 8.54
N ARG A 54 -28.79 16.04 9.68
CA ARG A 54 -28.74 14.74 10.39
C ARG A 54 -29.39 13.62 9.58
N SER A 55 -30.49 13.92 8.89
CA SER A 55 -31.18 12.97 8.01
C SER A 55 -30.37 12.63 6.75
N ARG A 56 -29.61 13.60 6.21
CA ARG A 56 -28.75 13.43 5.03
C ARG A 56 -27.44 12.70 5.33
N ALA A 57 -26.92 12.81 6.55
CA ALA A 57 -25.60 12.27 6.93
C ALA A 57 -25.41 10.76 6.63
N PRO A 58 -26.37 9.85 6.90
CA PRO A 58 -26.24 8.44 6.51
C PRO A 58 -26.12 8.24 4.99
N HIS A 59 -26.83 9.07 4.20
CA HIS A 59 -26.78 9.01 2.75
C HIS A 59 -25.43 9.51 2.22
N GLN A 60 -24.88 10.59 2.77
CA GLN A 60 -23.53 11.07 2.44
C GLN A 60 -22.45 10.05 2.81
N LYS A 61 -22.59 9.38 3.96
CA LYS A 61 -21.68 8.29 4.36
C LYS A 61 -21.74 7.13 3.36
N LYS A 62 -22.95 6.71 2.97
CA LYS A 62 -23.13 5.65 1.97
C LYS A 62 -22.55 6.06 0.60
N LEU A 63 -22.73 7.31 0.19
CA LEU A 63 -22.12 7.85 -1.02
C LEU A 63 -20.59 7.71 -0.96
N GLY A 64 -19.97 8.14 0.15
CA GLY A 64 -18.53 8.04 0.29
C GLY A 64 -18.00 6.60 0.27
N GLN A 65 -18.76 5.63 0.77
CA GLN A 65 -18.43 4.20 0.66
C GLN A 65 -18.49 3.69 -0.79
N LEU A 66 -19.49 4.13 -1.55
CA LEU A 66 -19.64 3.78 -2.97
C LEU A 66 -18.53 4.41 -3.82
N GLU A 67 -18.25 5.70 -3.61
CA GLU A 67 -17.17 6.43 -4.29
C GLU A 67 -15.81 5.81 -3.97
N PHE A 68 -15.53 5.48 -2.70
CA PHE A 68 -14.30 4.78 -2.33
C PHE A 68 -14.15 3.43 -3.05
N LYS A 69 -15.21 2.62 -3.08
CA LYS A 69 -15.21 1.32 -3.77
C LYS A 69 -14.89 1.49 -5.26
N TYR A 70 -15.51 2.48 -5.92
CA TYR A 70 -15.21 2.82 -7.31
C TYR A 70 -13.76 3.27 -7.50
N HIS A 71 -13.25 4.16 -6.65
CA HIS A 71 -11.87 4.64 -6.75
C HIS A 71 -10.85 3.51 -6.58
N ILE A 72 -11.05 2.57 -5.66
CA ILE A 72 -10.18 1.39 -5.53
C ILE A 72 -10.26 0.49 -6.77
N PHE A 73 -11.45 0.29 -7.33
CA PHE A 73 -11.64 -0.48 -8.56
C PHE A 73 -10.91 0.17 -9.75
N ALA A 74 -11.10 1.47 -9.96
CA ALA A 74 -10.42 2.23 -11.01
C ALA A 74 -8.91 2.24 -10.81
N GLU A 75 -8.44 2.36 -9.57
CA GLU A 75 -7.02 2.37 -9.25
C GLU A 75 -6.34 1.03 -9.55
N LYS A 76 -7.01 -0.10 -9.26
CA LYS A 76 -6.50 -1.43 -9.63
C LYS A 76 -6.32 -1.54 -11.15
N LYS A 77 -7.29 -1.06 -11.95
CA LYS A 77 -7.16 -1.03 -13.41
C LYS A 77 -6.01 -0.11 -13.86
N ARG A 78 -5.87 1.06 -13.25
CA ARG A 78 -4.80 2.02 -13.56
C ARG A 78 -3.41 1.44 -13.28
N LEU A 79 -3.23 0.81 -12.13
CA LEU A 79 -1.98 0.14 -11.74
C LEU A 79 -1.64 -1.02 -12.70
N ALA A 80 -2.64 -1.85 -13.05
CA ALA A 80 -2.46 -2.89 -14.06
C ALA A 80 -2.04 -2.31 -15.42
N GLY A 81 -2.67 -1.22 -15.86
CA GLY A 81 -2.28 -0.52 -17.08
C GLY A 81 -0.87 0.09 -17.02
N ALA A 82 -0.45 0.62 -15.87
CA ALA A 82 0.91 1.10 -15.66
C ALA A 82 1.93 -0.04 -15.76
N LEU A 83 1.60 -1.21 -15.21
CA LEU A 83 2.44 -2.41 -15.30
C LEU A 83 2.53 -2.94 -16.74
N SER A 84 1.42 -3.02 -17.47
CA SER A 84 1.43 -3.41 -18.89
C SER A 84 2.28 -2.46 -19.73
N LYS A 85 2.13 -1.15 -19.55
CA LYS A 85 2.96 -0.14 -20.21
C LYS A 85 4.44 -0.29 -19.85
N PHE A 86 4.74 -0.63 -18.59
CA PHE A 86 6.10 -0.90 -18.16
C PHE A 86 6.71 -2.09 -18.94
N GLU A 87 5.96 -3.18 -19.08
CA GLU A 87 6.40 -4.37 -19.84
C GLU A 87 6.54 -4.09 -21.34
N GLU A 88 5.70 -3.22 -21.91
CA GLU A 88 5.85 -2.76 -23.29
C GLU A 88 7.17 -2.01 -23.53
N ILE A 89 7.60 -1.19 -22.55
CA ILE A 89 8.82 -0.37 -22.66
C ILE A 89 10.07 -1.17 -22.32
N HIS A 90 10.01 -2.03 -21.30
CA HIS A 90 11.19 -2.68 -20.71
C HIS A 90 11.27 -4.19 -20.98
N GLY A 91 10.25 -4.78 -21.60
CA GLY A 91 10.13 -6.21 -21.81
C GLY A 91 9.33 -6.88 -20.68
N ALA A 92 8.88 -8.11 -20.96
CA ALA A 92 8.14 -8.91 -20.00
C ALA A 92 8.92 -9.09 -18.70
N LEU A 93 8.22 -8.94 -17.58
CA LEU A 93 8.82 -9.18 -16.27
C LEU A 93 9.12 -10.66 -16.07
N TYR A 94 10.27 -10.94 -15.48
CA TYR A 94 10.64 -12.31 -15.15
C TYR A 94 9.68 -12.87 -14.09
N SER A 95 9.01 -13.97 -14.42
CA SER A 95 8.14 -14.71 -13.51
C SER A 95 8.50 -16.19 -13.46
N GLU A 96 8.23 -16.80 -12.32
CA GLU A 96 8.28 -18.25 -12.12
C GLU A 96 7.03 -18.70 -11.37
N PRO A 97 6.44 -19.86 -11.73
CA PRO A 97 5.23 -20.34 -11.07
C PRO A 97 5.54 -20.82 -9.65
N CYS A 98 4.69 -20.46 -8.70
CA CYS A 98 4.69 -21.06 -7.38
C CYS A 98 4.41 -22.57 -7.51
N LEU A 99 5.29 -23.43 -7.03
CA LEU A 99 5.16 -24.89 -7.20
C LEU A 99 4.04 -25.54 -6.36
N ILE A 100 3.24 -24.74 -5.64
CA ILE A 100 2.08 -25.19 -4.88
C ILE A 100 0.77 -24.78 -5.57
N CYS A 101 0.58 -23.50 -5.86
CA CYS A 101 -0.65 -22.98 -6.49
C CYS A 101 -0.56 -22.79 -8.01
N LEU A 102 0.64 -22.88 -8.60
CA LEU A 102 0.94 -22.66 -10.02
C LEU A 102 0.68 -21.24 -10.55
N GLU A 103 0.39 -20.29 -9.67
CA GLU A 103 0.33 -18.87 -10.02
C GLU A 103 1.72 -18.32 -10.33
N ASP A 104 1.83 -17.52 -11.38
CA ASP A 104 3.07 -16.86 -11.77
C ASP A 104 3.45 -15.77 -10.77
N ILE A 105 4.67 -15.83 -10.25
CA ILE A 105 5.21 -14.89 -9.28
C ILE A 105 6.35 -14.11 -9.92
N HIS A 106 6.31 -12.78 -9.82
CA HIS A 106 7.42 -11.91 -10.22
C HIS A 106 8.57 -11.98 -9.21
N VAL A 107 9.32 -13.09 -9.22
CA VAL A 107 10.37 -13.41 -8.22
C VAL A 107 11.50 -12.39 -8.11
N HIS A 108 11.68 -11.57 -9.13
CA HIS A 108 12.67 -10.48 -9.14
C HIS A 108 12.14 -9.14 -8.63
N ALA A 109 10.82 -9.04 -8.44
CA ALA A 109 10.19 -7.78 -8.09
C ALA A 109 10.29 -7.45 -6.61
N THR A 110 9.98 -8.43 -5.75
CA THR A 110 10.09 -8.31 -4.30
C THR A 110 10.30 -9.69 -3.65
N LEU A 111 11.06 -9.71 -2.55
CA LEU A 111 11.18 -10.92 -1.72
C LEU A 111 9.98 -11.09 -0.77
N SER A 112 9.20 -10.03 -0.51
CA SER A 112 8.11 -10.04 0.49
C SER A 112 6.92 -10.94 0.11
N GLU A 113 6.79 -11.27 -1.18
CA GLU A 113 5.73 -12.10 -1.73
C GLU A 113 6.14 -13.58 -1.91
N MET A 114 7.32 -13.96 -1.42
CA MET A 114 7.80 -15.34 -1.49
C MET A 114 8.52 -15.82 -0.23
N GLU A 115 8.51 -17.13 -0.06
CA GLU A 115 9.27 -17.85 0.97
C GLU A 115 10.41 -18.62 0.28
N LEU A 116 11.66 -18.29 0.60
CA LEU A 116 12.85 -18.90 0.02
C LEU A 116 13.34 -20.09 0.84
N PHE A 117 13.67 -21.21 0.19
CA PHE A 117 14.14 -22.42 0.86
C PHE A 117 15.62 -22.70 0.62
N PHE A 118 16.42 -22.52 1.67
CA PHE A 118 17.87 -22.72 1.68
C PHE A 118 18.29 -24.18 1.43
N CYS A 119 17.41 -25.17 1.64
CA CYS A 119 17.71 -26.58 1.36
C CYS A 119 17.96 -26.84 -0.14
N CYS A 120 17.19 -26.18 -1.01
CA CYS A 120 17.12 -26.54 -2.43
C CYS A 120 17.38 -25.37 -3.37
N GLY A 121 17.20 -24.13 -2.89
CA GLY A 121 17.29 -22.92 -3.69
C GLY A 121 15.94 -22.43 -4.24
N GLY A 122 14.87 -23.19 -4.03
CA GLY A 122 13.53 -22.90 -4.56
C GLY A 122 12.71 -21.99 -3.64
N PHE A 123 11.50 -21.67 -4.09
CA PHE A 123 10.58 -20.78 -3.38
C PHE A 123 9.12 -21.22 -3.53
N ILE A 124 8.24 -20.67 -2.69
CA ILE A 124 6.78 -20.67 -2.89
C ILE A 124 6.24 -19.26 -2.65
N CYS A 125 5.05 -18.94 -3.15
CA CYS A 125 4.43 -17.65 -2.86
C CYS A 125 4.05 -17.55 -1.36
N ARG A 126 4.04 -16.33 -0.83
CA ARG A 126 3.79 -16.07 0.60
C ARG A 126 2.42 -16.56 1.06
N SER A 127 1.40 -16.53 0.18
CA SER A 127 0.07 -17.09 0.49
C SER A 127 0.12 -18.60 0.71
N CYS A 128 0.83 -19.35 -0.15
CA CYS A 128 1.02 -20.79 0.05
C CYS A 128 1.83 -21.10 1.31
N ALA A 129 2.88 -20.31 1.60
CA ALA A 129 3.64 -20.45 2.83
C ALA A 129 2.74 -20.28 4.07
N TRP A 130 1.97 -19.19 4.14
CA TRP A 130 1.03 -18.92 5.22
C TRP A 130 0.02 -20.06 5.37
N ASN A 131 -0.61 -20.49 4.28
CA ASN A 131 -1.61 -21.56 4.33
C ASN A 131 -1.05 -22.89 4.87
N ILE A 132 0.22 -23.19 4.59
CA ILE A 132 0.90 -24.37 5.14
C ILE A 132 1.20 -24.17 6.63
N GLU A 133 1.69 -22.99 7.04
CA GLU A 133 1.98 -22.65 8.44
C GLU A 133 0.74 -22.74 9.34
N GLU A 134 -0.42 -22.27 8.87
CA GLU A 134 -1.71 -22.34 9.59
C GLU A 134 -2.36 -23.73 9.56
N SER A 135 -1.85 -24.64 8.72
CA SER A 135 -2.37 -26.00 8.63
C SER A 135 -1.78 -26.91 9.71
N GLU A 136 -2.43 -28.04 9.96
CA GLU A 136 -1.90 -29.08 10.86
C GLU A 136 -0.57 -29.69 10.38
N LEU A 137 -0.17 -29.46 9.12
CA LEU A 137 1.11 -29.94 8.58
C LEU A 137 2.30 -29.16 9.14
N GLY A 138 2.14 -27.86 9.38
CA GLY A 138 3.23 -26.94 9.70
C GLY A 138 4.30 -26.85 8.59
N LEU A 139 5.26 -25.94 8.77
CA LEU A 139 6.39 -25.74 7.84
C LEU A 139 7.70 -26.33 8.40
N ASP A 140 7.63 -27.50 9.04
CA ASP A 140 8.81 -28.17 9.64
C ASP A 140 9.71 -28.83 8.59
N LYS A 141 9.19 -29.06 7.38
CA LYS A 141 9.92 -29.62 6.25
C LYS A 141 9.65 -28.80 5.01
N CYS A 142 10.66 -28.64 4.16
CA CYS A 142 10.50 -27.92 2.92
C CYS A 142 9.49 -28.64 2.01
N PRO A 143 8.46 -27.95 1.48
CA PRO A 143 7.46 -28.58 0.63
C PRO A 143 8.02 -29.02 -0.74
N LEU A 144 9.17 -28.46 -1.14
CA LEU A 144 9.81 -28.77 -2.42
C LEU A 144 10.80 -29.94 -2.33
N CYS A 145 11.63 -29.95 -1.28
CA CYS A 145 12.77 -30.87 -1.16
C CYS A 145 12.61 -31.91 -0.03
N ARG A 146 11.62 -31.74 0.86
CA ARG A 146 11.35 -32.55 2.07
C ARG A 146 12.45 -32.54 3.14
N GLU A 147 13.52 -31.77 2.94
CA GLU A 147 14.54 -31.53 3.95
C GLU A 147 13.93 -30.88 5.19
N SER A 148 14.49 -31.17 6.36
CA SER A 148 14.09 -30.55 7.62
C SER A 148 14.39 -29.04 7.59
N LEU A 149 13.42 -28.24 8.02
CA LEU A 149 13.55 -26.79 8.25
C LEU A 149 13.78 -26.46 9.73
N ALA A 150 14.14 -27.48 10.53
CA ALA A 150 14.53 -27.27 11.92
C ALA A 150 15.64 -26.20 12.02
N VAL A 151 15.57 -25.39 13.08
CA VAL A 151 16.55 -24.34 13.38
C VAL A 151 17.96 -24.92 13.34
N THR A 152 18.79 -24.39 12.44
CA THR A 152 20.21 -24.73 12.32
C THR A 152 21.09 -23.61 12.85
N SER A 153 22.39 -23.89 13.03
CA SER A 153 23.32 -22.84 13.45
C SER A 153 23.59 -21.87 12.30
N GLU A 154 23.98 -20.62 12.60
CA GLU A 154 24.37 -19.65 11.57
C GLU A 154 25.47 -20.20 10.64
N ALA A 155 26.37 -21.03 11.17
CA ALA A 155 27.43 -21.66 10.38
C ALA A 155 26.88 -22.68 9.37
N ASP A 156 25.85 -23.44 9.75
CA ASP A 156 25.18 -24.39 8.87
C ASP A 156 24.40 -23.64 7.77
N ASP A 157 23.72 -22.55 8.11
CA ASP A 157 22.99 -21.72 7.16
C ASP A 157 23.93 -21.04 6.17
N ALA A 158 25.05 -20.50 6.65
CA ALA A 158 26.10 -19.98 5.79
C ALA A 158 26.65 -21.05 4.84
N ALA A 159 26.84 -22.29 5.31
CA ALA A 159 27.31 -23.39 4.48
C ALA A 159 26.29 -23.78 3.38
N LYS A 160 25.00 -23.89 3.72
CA LYS A 160 23.91 -24.12 2.76
C LYS A 160 23.86 -23.00 1.72
N LEU A 161 23.92 -21.75 2.16
CA LEU A 161 23.88 -20.57 1.30
C LEU A 161 25.08 -20.52 0.33
N ILE A 162 26.29 -20.83 0.81
CA ILE A 162 27.48 -20.97 -0.06
C ILE A 162 27.30 -22.09 -1.09
N ALA A 163 26.72 -23.23 -0.69
CA ALA A 163 26.46 -24.32 -1.62
C ALA A 163 25.50 -23.91 -2.75
N LEU A 164 24.44 -23.16 -2.42
CA LEU A 164 23.53 -22.57 -3.42
C LEU A 164 24.23 -21.54 -4.31
N ALA A 165 25.02 -20.63 -3.73
CA ALA A 165 25.74 -19.61 -4.50
C ALA A 165 26.73 -20.24 -5.50
N LYS A 166 27.42 -21.33 -5.10
CA LYS A 166 28.31 -22.11 -5.97
C LYS A 166 27.58 -22.82 -7.10
N ARG A 167 26.30 -23.18 -6.90
CA ARG A 167 25.42 -23.75 -7.95
C ARG A 167 24.90 -22.69 -8.94
N GLY A 168 25.16 -21.41 -8.72
CA GLY A 168 24.72 -20.34 -9.61
C GLY A 168 23.45 -19.61 -9.18
N VAL A 169 22.83 -20.00 -8.06
CA VAL A 169 21.56 -19.42 -7.61
C VAL A 169 21.74 -17.92 -7.30
N SER A 170 21.11 -17.04 -8.08
CA SER A 170 21.36 -15.59 -8.07
C SER A 170 21.02 -14.92 -6.74
N TRP A 171 19.89 -15.26 -6.13
CA TRP A 171 19.52 -14.73 -4.81
C TRP A 171 20.54 -15.15 -3.74
N ALA A 172 21.00 -16.41 -3.77
CA ALA A 172 22.01 -16.91 -2.84
C ALA A 172 23.37 -16.25 -3.05
N GLN A 173 23.80 -16.04 -4.30
CA GLN A 173 25.02 -15.29 -4.61
C GLN A 173 24.94 -13.85 -4.08
N THR A 174 23.77 -13.24 -4.16
CA THR A 174 23.52 -11.89 -3.63
C THR A 174 23.66 -11.85 -2.12
N ASP A 175 23.02 -12.80 -1.43
CA ASP A 175 23.05 -12.88 0.03
C ASP A 175 24.45 -13.22 0.55
N VAL A 176 25.15 -14.21 -0.05
CA VAL A 176 26.57 -14.47 0.28
C VAL A 176 27.40 -13.20 0.08
N GLY A 177 27.19 -12.50 -1.03
CA GLY A 177 27.89 -11.27 -1.36
C GLY A 177 27.74 -10.18 -0.29
N ARG A 178 26.49 -9.89 0.09
CA ARG A 178 26.13 -8.90 1.12
C ARG A 178 26.66 -9.34 2.49
N SER A 179 26.39 -10.58 2.91
CA SER A 179 26.86 -11.11 4.20
C SER A 179 28.38 -11.08 4.34
N MET A 180 29.14 -11.38 3.29
CA MET A 180 30.60 -11.26 3.30
C MET A 180 31.08 -9.80 3.34
N ILE A 181 30.38 -8.85 2.71
CA ILE A 181 30.76 -7.43 2.75
C ILE A 181 30.62 -6.84 4.15
N HIS A 182 29.53 -7.18 4.84
CA HIS A 182 29.24 -6.63 6.17
C HIS A 182 29.83 -7.47 7.30
N GLY A 183 29.96 -8.78 7.12
CA GLY A 183 30.42 -9.73 8.14
C GLY A 183 29.29 -10.21 9.04
N GLU A 184 28.18 -10.65 8.43
CA GLU A 184 26.90 -10.98 9.10
C GLU A 184 26.44 -12.40 8.76
N GLY A 185 25.51 -12.97 9.55
CA GLY A 185 24.89 -14.27 9.26
C GLY A 185 25.88 -15.44 9.17
N GLY A 186 26.83 -15.52 10.10
CA GLY A 186 27.89 -16.54 10.10
C GLY A 186 29.08 -16.25 9.17
N PHE A 187 29.08 -15.16 8.39
CA PHE A 187 30.18 -14.82 7.49
C PHE A 187 31.20 -13.88 8.15
N GLN A 188 32.49 -14.16 7.93
CA GLN A 188 33.55 -13.21 8.24
C GLN A 188 33.59 -12.09 7.20
N LYS A 189 33.91 -10.87 7.65
CA LYS A 189 34.01 -9.69 6.77
C LYS A 189 35.11 -9.84 5.73
N GLN A 190 34.72 -10.06 4.49
CA GLN A 190 35.55 -10.33 3.31
C GLN A 190 35.03 -9.55 2.10
N ALA A 191 35.07 -8.22 2.18
CA ALA A 191 34.47 -7.31 1.20
C ALA A 191 34.86 -7.56 -0.26
N LYS A 192 36.10 -7.99 -0.54
CA LYS A 192 36.54 -8.32 -1.90
C LYS A 192 35.81 -9.56 -2.45
N ALA A 193 35.78 -10.65 -1.67
CA ALA A 193 35.09 -11.87 -2.06
C ALA A 193 33.57 -11.65 -2.16
N GLY A 194 32.99 -10.87 -1.24
CA GLY A 194 31.58 -10.52 -1.29
C GLY A 194 31.21 -9.71 -2.55
N LEU A 195 32.06 -8.76 -2.95
CA LEU A 195 31.89 -8.01 -4.19
C LEU A 195 31.97 -8.93 -5.43
N GLU A 196 32.85 -9.93 -5.43
CA GLU A 196 32.92 -10.92 -6.52
C GLU A 196 31.62 -11.73 -6.63
N TRP A 197 30.99 -12.11 -5.50
CA TRP A 197 29.70 -12.79 -5.50
C TRP A 197 28.55 -11.89 -5.98
N LEU A 198 28.48 -10.63 -5.53
CA LEU A 198 27.50 -9.67 -6.03
C LEU A 198 27.62 -9.46 -7.54
N ASN A 199 28.85 -9.34 -8.06
CA ASN A 199 29.07 -9.21 -9.50
C ASN A 199 28.61 -10.45 -10.28
N LYS A 200 28.75 -11.67 -9.73
CA LYS A 200 28.22 -12.88 -10.37
C LYS A 200 26.70 -12.87 -10.44
N ALA A 201 26.02 -12.47 -9.37
CA ALA A 201 24.55 -12.35 -9.37
C ALA A 201 24.08 -11.25 -10.34
N ALA A 202 24.75 -10.10 -10.32
CA ALA A 202 24.43 -8.98 -11.22
C ALA A 202 24.70 -9.30 -12.69
N ALA A 203 25.68 -10.16 -13.00
CA ALA A 203 25.92 -10.64 -14.36
C ALA A 203 24.82 -11.58 -14.88
N GLN A 204 23.96 -12.09 -13.99
CA GLN A 204 22.74 -12.83 -14.32
C GLN A 204 21.51 -11.90 -14.38
N ASP A 205 21.72 -10.58 -14.37
CA ASP A 205 20.67 -9.56 -14.34
C ASP A 205 19.70 -9.72 -13.16
N TYR A 206 20.20 -10.22 -12.03
CA TYR A 206 19.41 -10.33 -10.81
C TYR A 206 19.22 -8.95 -10.15
N PRO A 207 17.99 -8.41 -10.04
CA PRO A 207 17.81 -7.00 -9.74
C PRO A 207 18.25 -6.56 -8.33
N LEU A 208 18.11 -7.43 -7.33
CA LEU A 208 18.61 -7.13 -5.98
C LEU A 208 20.14 -6.99 -5.95
N ALA A 209 20.87 -7.78 -6.74
CA ALA A 209 22.33 -7.64 -6.84
C ALA A 209 22.73 -6.35 -7.55
N LEU A 210 21.98 -5.97 -8.60
CA LEU A 210 22.18 -4.70 -9.31
C LEU A 210 21.93 -3.51 -8.37
N SER A 211 20.86 -3.56 -7.57
CA SER A 211 20.57 -2.56 -6.53
C SER A 211 21.70 -2.48 -5.50
N GLY A 212 22.14 -3.62 -4.95
CA GLY A 212 23.24 -3.64 -3.99
C GLY A 212 24.56 -3.10 -4.57
N LEU A 213 24.87 -3.37 -5.85
CA LEU A 213 26.02 -2.77 -6.53
C LEU A 213 25.85 -1.26 -6.74
N SER A 214 24.63 -0.79 -6.99
CA SER A 214 24.33 0.64 -7.08
C SER A 214 24.68 1.34 -5.76
N ASP A 215 24.24 0.78 -4.64
CA ASP A 215 24.50 1.34 -3.30
C ASP A 215 26.00 1.40 -3.00
N LEU A 216 26.72 0.32 -3.31
CA LEU A 216 28.19 0.28 -3.19
C LEU A 216 28.89 1.31 -4.07
N HIS A 217 28.35 1.63 -5.24
CA HIS A 217 28.87 2.71 -6.09
C HIS A 217 28.51 4.10 -5.60
N ARG A 218 27.39 4.28 -4.89
CA ARG A 218 26.98 5.55 -4.28
C ARG A 218 27.81 5.87 -3.05
N GLU A 219 27.95 4.89 -2.16
CA GLU A 219 28.64 5.03 -0.87
C GLU A 219 30.15 4.77 -0.96
N GLY A 220 30.58 4.03 -1.97
CA GLY A 220 31.95 3.53 -2.08
C GLY A 220 32.24 2.40 -1.09
N LEU A 221 33.20 1.54 -1.42
CA LEU A 221 33.61 0.41 -0.57
C LEU A 221 35.12 0.43 -0.38
N LYS A 222 35.59 1.18 0.62
CA LYS A 222 37.02 1.38 0.94
C LYS A 222 37.86 1.56 -0.35
N SER A 223 38.89 0.72 -0.56
CA SER A 223 39.76 0.72 -1.74
C SER A 223 39.25 -0.15 -2.89
N LEU A 224 38.11 -0.84 -2.72
CA LEU A 224 37.58 -1.82 -3.69
C LEU A 224 36.63 -1.17 -4.71
N VAL A 225 35.76 -0.27 -4.26
CA VAL A 225 34.80 0.43 -5.13
C VAL A 225 34.91 1.93 -4.89
N ARG A 226 35.26 2.67 -5.95
CA ARG A 226 35.23 4.13 -5.92
C ARG A 226 33.79 4.63 -6.09
N LYS A 227 33.46 5.69 -5.36
CA LYS A 227 32.19 6.42 -5.53
C LYS A 227 32.02 6.86 -6.98
N SER A 228 30.86 6.58 -7.56
CA SER A 228 30.49 6.98 -8.90
C SER A 228 28.97 7.02 -9.02
N GLN A 229 28.43 8.24 -8.98
CA GLN A 229 26.99 8.48 -9.10
C GLN A 229 26.43 7.92 -10.42
N ASP A 230 27.13 8.16 -11.53
CA ASP A 230 26.69 7.67 -12.86
C ASP A 230 26.59 6.15 -12.92
N LYS A 231 27.53 5.42 -12.31
CA LYS A 231 27.48 3.96 -12.26
C LYS A 231 26.36 3.46 -11.37
N ALA A 232 26.18 4.09 -10.20
CA ALA A 232 25.06 3.80 -9.31
C ALA A 232 23.72 3.97 -10.05
N ASN A 233 23.51 5.14 -10.68
CA ASN A 233 22.29 5.43 -11.42
C ASN A 233 22.02 4.44 -12.56
N LYS A 234 23.05 4.04 -13.32
CA LYS A 234 22.90 3.03 -14.38
C LYS A 234 22.47 1.66 -13.84
N LEU A 235 23.05 1.24 -12.72
CA LEU A 235 22.70 -0.02 -12.06
C LEU A 235 21.30 0.02 -11.46
N MET A 236 20.95 1.13 -10.80
CA MET A 236 19.62 1.35 -10.24
C MET A 236 18.54 1.36 -11.32
N LEU A 237 18.74 2.09 -12.42
CA LEU A 237 17.85 2.07 -13.59
C LEU A 237 17.70 0.67 -14.15
N LYS A 238 18.80 -0.09 -14.25
CA LYS A 238 18.73 -1.48 -14.73
C LYS A 238 17.91 -2.36 -13.78
N ALA A 239 18.15 -2.28 -12.46
CA ALA A 239 17.39 -3.03 -11.47
C ALA A 239 15.89 -2.69 -11.53
N ALA A 240 15.56 -1.39 -11.58
CA ALA A 240 14.18 -0.92 -11.66
C ALA A 240 13.50 -1.38 -12.95
N ASN A 241 14.17 -1.29 -14.10
CA ASN A 241 13.63 -1.72 -15.40
C ASN A 241 13.47 -3.23 -15.52
N LEU A 242 14.12 -4.01 -14.65
CA LEU A 242 13.91 -5.46 -14.51
C LEU A 242 12.82 -5.80 -13.48
N GLY A 243 12.08 -4.80 -13.01
CA GLY A 243 10.92 -4.97 -12.13
C GLY A 243 11.21 -4.87 -10.63
N HIS A 244 12.41 -4.52 -10.19
CA HIS A 244 12.67 -4.41 -8.75
C HIS A 244 11.84 -3.29 -8.13
N ALA A 245 10.89 -3.64 -7.26
CA ALA A 245 9.91 -2.70 -6.71
C ALA A 245 10.60 -1.60 -5.87
N ALA A 246 11.54 -1.98 -5.00
CA ALA A 246 12.27 -1.02 -4.17
C ALA A 246 13.10 -0.02 -5.00
N ALA A 247 13.75 -0.49 -6.08
CA ALA A 247 14.47 0.41 -6.99
C ALA A 247 13.53 1.37 -7.73
N ASN A 248 12.33 0.91 -8.13
CA ASN A 248 11.33 1.80 -8.72
C ASN A 248 10.84 2.86 -7.69
N SER A 249 10.64 2.50 -6.43
CA SER A 249 10.32 3.46 -5.36
C SER A 249 11.44 4.48 -5.11
N GLU A 250 12.71 4.07 -5.15
CA GLU A 250 13.85 4.98 -5.02
C GLU A 250 13.94 5.94 -6.22
N LEU A 251 13.74 5.43 -7.44
CA LEU A 251 13.67 6.27 -8.63
C LEU A 251 12.49 7.25 -8.58
N ALA A 252 11.33 6.83 -8.06
CA ALA A 252 10.20 7.73 -7.87
C ALA A 252 10.59 8.92 -6.96
N SER A 253 11.29 8.64 -5.86
CA SER A 253 11.85 9.67 -4.97
C SER A 253 12.80 10.63 -5.70
N HIS A 254 13.74 10.07 -6.47
CA HIS A 254 14.76 10.85 -7.17
C HIS A 254 14.15 11.75 -8.26
N TYR A 255 13.21 11.22 -9.05
CA TYR A 255 12.49 12.01 -10.06
C TYR A 255 11.54 13.02 -9.44
N LEU A 256 10.92 12.75 -8.29
CA LEU A 256 10.07 13.72 -7.62
C LEU A 256 10.87 14.93 -7.10
N SER A 257 12.05 14.66 -6.53
CA SER A 257 12.89 15.67 -5.89
C SER A 257 13.95 16.29 -6.81
N GLY A 258 14.26 15.68 -7.96
CA GLY A 258 15.36 16.10 -8.82
C GLY A 258 16.73 15.90 -8.17
N THR A 259 16.94 14.77 -7.51
CA THR A 259 18.15 14.49 -6.72
C THR A 259 18.99 13.35 -7.31
N ASN A 260 20.20 13.17 -6.79
CA ASN A 260 21.11 12.07 -7.18
C ASN A 260 21.44 12.00 -8.68
N GLY A 261 21.39 13.13 -9.38
CA GLY A 261 21.68 13.21 -10.81
C GLY A 261 20.50 12.85 -11.73
N PHE A 262 19.29 12.72 -11.17
CA PHE A 262 18.05 12.65 -11.93
C PHE A 262 17.39 14.03 -11.98
N GLU A 263 16.89 14.43 -13.15
CA GLU A 263 16.13 15.66 -13.29
C GLU A 263 14.72 15.50 -12.70
N LYS A 264 14.14 16.58 -12.19
CA LYS A 264 12.79 16.54 -11.63
C LYS A 264 11.77 16.19 -12.72
N ASN A 265 11.05 15.09 -12.55
CA ASN A 265 10.02 14.60 -13.45
C ASN A 265 8.87 13.94 -12.64
N PRO A 266 7.83 14.70 -12.27
CA PRO A 266 6.71 14.17 -11.49
C PRO A 266 5.94 13.03 -12.19
N ASP A 267 5.81 13.07 -13.51
CA ASP A 267 5.10 12.03 -14.26
C ASP A 267 5.84 10.69 -14.21
N GLU A 268 7.17 10.71 -14.41
CA GLU A 268 8.00 9.52 -14.27
C GLU A 268 8.02 9.04 -12.81
N ALA A 269 8.03 9.95 -11.84
CA ALA A 269 7.95 9.59 -10.43
C ALA A 269 6.64 8.87 -10.09
N TYR A 270 5.51 9.40 -10.56
CA TYR A 270 4.20 8.76 -10.37
C TYR A 270 4.11 7.40 -11.07
N PHE A 271 4.66 7.29 -12.29
CA PHE A 271 4.73 6.04 -13.03
C PHE A 271 5.57 4.99 -12.29
N ARG A 272 6.77 5.34 -11.82
CA ARG A 272 7.66 4.45 -11.07
C ARG A 272 7.05 4.01 -9.73
N ALA A 273 6.42 4.93 -9.00
CA ALA A 273 5.69 4.59 -7.77
C ALA A 273 4.51 3.64 -8.05
N SER A 274 3.79 3.85 -9.16
CA SER A 274 2.69 2.98 -9.57
C SER A 274 3.17 1.57 -9.90
N VAL A 275 4.26 1.43 -10.66
CA VAL A 275 4.86 0.13 -10.97
C VAL A 275 5.36 -0.57 -9.70
N ALA A 276 6.04 0.17 -8.81
CA ALA A 276 6.52 -0.37 -7.54
C ALA A 276 5.37 -0.93 -6.70
N PHE A 277 4.27 -0.18 -6.55
CA PHE A 277 3.11 -0.62 -5.78
C PHE A 277 2.33 -1.75 -6.45
N ALA A 278 2.26 -1.77 -7.79
CA ALA A 278 1.64 -2.86 -8.54
C ALA A 278 2.40 -4.19 -8.35
N LEU A 279 3.73 -4.11 -8.21
CA LEU A 279 4.62 -5.25 -8.00
C LEU A 279 4.77 -5.67 -6.54
N ASP A 280 4.60 -4.72 -5.61
CA ASP A 280 4.61 -4.95 -4.18
C ASP A 280 3.59 -4.02 -3.52
N SER A 281 2.37 -4.52 -3.31
CA SER A 281 1.28 -3.74 -2.70
C SER A 281 1.52 -3.41 -1.23
N LYS A 282 2.60 -3.95 -0.63
CA LYS A 282 3.03 -3.63 0.73
C LYS A 282 4.19 -2.63 0.75
N SER A 283 4.66 -2.16 -0.41
CA SER A 283 5.71 -1.15 -0.47
C SER A 283 5.22 0.16 0.14
N GLU A 284 5.59 0.40 1.39
CA GLU A 284 5.28 1.64 2.12
C GLU A 284 5.80 2.87 1.40
N GLN A 285 7.00 2.78 0.82
CA GLN A 285 7.60 3.88 0.07
C GLN A 285 6.78 4.23 -1.19
N ALA A 286 6.30 3.22 -1.92
CA ALA A 286 5.46 3.45 -3.10
C ALA A 286 4.10 4.01 -2.70
N ALA A 287 3.47 3.43 -1.66
CA ALA A 287 2.22 3.93 -1.10
C ALA A 287 2.37 5.39 -0.62
N PHE A 288 3.45 5.73 0.08
CA PHE A 288 3.71 7.10 0.53
C PHE A 288 3.69 8.08 -0.64
N TYR A 289 4.42 7.79 -1.72
CA TYR A 289 4.45 8.67 -2.88
C TYR A 289 3.11 8.77 -3.59
N LEU A 290 2.42 7.65 -3.84
CA LEU A 290 1.08 7.67 -4.44
C LEU A 290 0.10 8.47 -3.59
N GLY A 291 0.16 8.31 -2.27
CA GLY A 291 -0.63 9.07 -1.30
C GLY A 291 -0.40 10.57 -1.39
N CYS A 292 0.87 11.01 -1.39
CA CYS A 292 1.23 12.42 -1.56
C CYS A 292 0.78 12.98 -2.92
N PHE A 293 0.99 12.25 -4.01
CA PHE A 293 0.54 12.66 -5.35
C PHE A 293 -0.96 12.95 -5.41
N HIS A 294 -1.78 12.07 -4.83
CA HIS A 294 -3.22 12.29 -4.75
C HIS A 294 -3.61 13.40 -3.76
N TYR A 295 -2.86 13.57 -2.66
CA TYR A 295 -3.10 14.59 -1.64
C TYR A 295 -2.81 16.02 -2.13
N ASP A 296 -1.68 16.21 -2.81
CA ASP A 296 -1.21 17.50 -3.33
C ASP A 296 -1.85 17.87 -4.68
N LYS A 297 -2.55 16.92 -5.30
CA LYS A 297 -3.18 17.05 -6.62
C LYS A 297 -2.18 17.22 -7.77
N ASP A 298 -1.02 16.59 -7.63
CA ASP A 298 0.06 16.57 -8.62
C ASP A 298 -0.11 15.44 -9.67
N VAL A 299 -1.36 14.99 -9.88
CA VAL A 299 -1.73 13.94 -10.84
C VAL A 299 -2.96 14.36 -11.64
N PRO A 300 -3.19 13.79 -12.85
CA PRO A 300 -4.32 14.17 -13.69
C PRO A 300 -5.69 13.98 -13.03
N GLU A 301 -5.86 12.89 -12.28
CA GLU A 301 -7.11 12.54 -11.60
C GLU A 301 -6.86 12.35 -10.09
N PRO A 302 -6.74 13.44 -9.32
CA PRO A 302 -6.49 13.34 -7.89
C PRO A 302 -7.72 12.83 -7.14
N SER A 303 -7.49 12.03 -6.10
CA SER A 303 -8.57 11.42 -5.31
C SER A 303 -8.20 11.44 -3.84
N LEU A 304 -8.99 12.17 -3.03
CA LEU A 304 -8.81 12.18 -1.58
C LEU A 304 -9.04 10.80 -0.95
N TYR A 305 -9.83 9.94 -1.60
CA TYR A 305 -10.00 8.54 -1.22
C TYR A 305 -8.69 7.76 -1.38
N LEU A 306 -8.01 7.92 -2.51
CA LEU A 306 -6.73 7.27 -2.76
C LEU A 306 -5.61 7.86 -1.89
N ALA A 307 -5.62 9.17 -1.66
CA ALA A 307 -4.73 9.82 -0.70
C ALA A 307 -4.87 9.19 0.71
N CYS A 308 -6.10 9.11 1.22
CA CYS A 308 -6.38 8.46 2.51
C CYS A 308 -5.99 6.99 2.51
N TYR A 309 -6.30 6.24 1.46
CA TYR A 309 -5.97 4.81 1.34
C TYR A 309 -4.46 4.57 1.41
N TYR A 310 -3.69 5.23 0.56
CA TYR A 310 -2.26 5.04 0.47
C TYR A 310 -1.51 5.57 1.69
N LEU A 311 -1.83 6.77 2.17
CA LEU A 311 -1.20 7.31 3.37
C LEU A 311 -1.55 6.50 4.62
N ASN A 312 -2.72 5.86 4.66
CA ASN A 312 -3.08 4.98 5.77
C ASN A 312 -2.25 3.71 5.84
N ILE A 313 -1.91 3.11 4.69
CA ILE A 313 -1.01 1.93 4.64
C ILE A 313 0.29 2.26 5.38
N VAL A 314 0.87 3.43 5.08
CA VAL A 314 2.13 3.88 5.70
C VAL A 314 1.91 4.29 7.16
N ALA A 315 0.84 5.03 7.46
CA ALA A 315 0.55 5.48 8.82
C ALA A 315 0.37 4.32 9.83
N CYS A 316 -0.06 3.15 9.37
CA CYS A 316 -0.16 1.96 10.21
C CYS A 316 1.19 1.50 10.76
N GLU A 317 2.23 1.51 9.93
CA GLU A 317 3.60 1.05 10.24
C GLU A 317 4.56 2.21 10.58
N ASP A 318 4.10 3.46 10.50
CA ASP A 318 4.87 4.68 10.71
C ASP A 318 5.62 4.74 12.04
N ASP A 319 6.93 4.96 11.93
CA ASP A 319 7.91 5.08 13.00
C ASP A 319 8.45 6.52 13.17
N HIS A 320 8.17 7.43 12.23
CA HIS A 320 8.65 8.83 12.25
C HIS A 320 7.53 9.87 12.42
N GLY A 321 6.26 9.46 12.32
CA GLY A 321 5.07 10.28 12.56
C GLY A 321 4.57 11.09 11.36
N ILE A 322 5.39 11.27 10.30
CA ILE A 322 5.03 12.05 9.12
C ILE A 322 3.82 11.47 8.37
N ALA A 323 3.72 10.14 8.26
CA ALA A 323 2.61 9.52 7.55
C ALA A 323 1.32 9.61 8.37
N CYS A 324 1.39 9.50 9.70
CA CYS A 324 0.28 9.76 10.60
C CYS A 324 -0.25 11.21 10.46
N HIS A 325 0.66 12.18 10.37
CA HIS A 325 0.32 13.57 10.12
C HIS A 325 -0.40 13.75 8.78
N LEU A 326 0.22 13.33 7.67
CA LEU A 326 -0.35 13.47 6.33
C LEU A 326 -1.68 12.74 6.18
N TYR A 327 -1.81 11.54 6.75
CA TYR A 327 -3.07 10.81 6.75
C TYR A 327 -4.17 11.58 7.50
N SER A 328 -3.84 12.19 8.64
CA SER A 328 -4.80 12.99 9.40
C SER A 328 -5.28 14.23 8.62
N GLU A 329 -4.39 14.88 7.87
CA GLU A 329 -4.74 15.99 6.98
C GLU A 329 -5.58 15.52 5.79
N ALA A 330 -5.25 14.37 5.20
CA ALA A 330 -6.03 13.78 4.12
C ALA A 330 -7.47 13.45 4.57
N VAL A 331 -7.62 12.88 5.78
CA VAL A 331 -8.94 12.63 6.37
C VAL A 331 -9.71 13.92 6.62
N LEU A 332 -9.03 14.99 7.05
CA LEU A 332 -9.65 16.31 7.22
C LEU A 332 -10.18 16.85 5.88
N LYS A 333 -9.33 16.88 4.83
CA LYS A 333 -9.73 17.32 3.48
C LYS A 333 -10.87 16.47 2.91
N LEU A 334 -10.83 15.15 3.10
CA LEU A 334 -11.90 14.26 2.66
C LEU A 334 -13.22 14.56 3.38
N THR A 335 -13.16 14.86 4.68
CA THR A 335 -14.33 15.25 5.47
C THR A 335 -14.93 16.57 5.00
N GLU A 336 -14.07 17.54 4.63
CA GLU A 336 -14.51 18.81 4.04
C GLU A 336 -15.22 18.61 2.72
N TYR A 337 -14.66 17.75 1.85
CA TYR A 337 -15.25 17.37 0.58
C TYR A 337 -16.62 16.69 0.74
N LEU A 338 -16.77 15.77 1.68
CA LEU A 338 -18.01 14.99 1.85
C LEU A 338 -19.15 15.75 2.52
N HIS A 339 -18.84 16.82 3.27
CA HIS A 339 -19.81 17.48 4.15
C HIS A 339 -19.85 19.01 3.99
N ASP A 340 -19.37 19.55 2.86
CA ASP A 340 -19.29 21.00 2.59
C ASP A 340 -18.66 21.79 3.76
N GLY A 341 -17.60 21.23 4.37
CA GLY A 341 -16.91 21.81 5.52
C GLY A 341 -17.60 21.61 6.89
N CYS A 342 -18.67 20.81 6.99
CA CYS A 342 -19.34 20.54 8.26
C CYS A 342 -18.70 19.35 9.01
N HIS A 343 -17.73 19.63 9.88
CA HIS A 343 -16.97 18.59 10.62
C HIS A 343 -17.71 18.00 11.85
N ALA A 344 -18.95 18.39 12.10
CA ALA A 344 -19.59 18.24 13.41
C ALA A 344 -20.87 17.38 13.43
N ASN A 345 -21.04 16.52 12.43
CA ASN A 345 -22.17 15.60 12.34
C ASN A 345 -21.94 14.38 13.25
N LEU A 346 -22.68 14.31 14.36
CA LEU A 346 -22.61 13.18 15.30
C LEU A 346 -22.98 11.87 14.57
N GLY A 347 -22.12 10.85 14.70
CA GLY A 347 -22.25 9.57 13.99
C GLY A 347 -21.54 9.54 12.62
N SER A 348 -20.98 10.65 12.17
CA SER A 348 -20.08 10.74 11.01
C SER A 348 -18.91 11.70 11.26
N ASN A 349 -18.61 12.00 12.53
CA ASN A 349 -17.59 12.98 12.88
C ASN A 349 -16.19 12.36 12.74
N ALA A 350 -15.33 12.98 11.93
CA ALA A 350 -13.95 12.54 11.71
C ALA A 350 -12.95 13.10 12.74
N VAL A 351 -13.30 14.16 13.49
CA VAL A 351 -12.42 14.83 14.47
C VAL A 351 -11.80 13.83 15.48
N PRO A 352 -12.54 12.86 16.05
CA PRO A 352 -11.93 11.84 16.90
C PRO A 352 -10.79 11.05 16.24
N ALA A 353 -10.91 10.73 14.95
CA ALA A 353 -9.89 10.01 14.19
C ALA A 353 -8.71 10.92 13.85
N ILE A 354 -8.97 12.14 13.38
CA ILE A 354 -7.93 13.14 13.08
C ILE A 354 -7.07 13.38 14.33
N MET A 355 -7.69 13.66 15.47
CA MET A 355 -6.97 13.86 16.73
C MET A 355 -6.24 12.61 17.23
N PHE A 356 -6.70 11.40 16.87
CA PHE A 356 -5.98 10.16 17.19
C PHE A 356 -4.66 10.07 16.41
N TRP A 357 -4.72 10.28 15.09
CA TRP A 357 -3.54 10.21 14.23
C TRP A 357 -2.55 11.35 14.46
N LEU A 358 -3.02 12.59 14.68
CA LEU A 358 -2.16 13.71 15.10
C LEU A 358 -1.42 13.41 16.42
N ARG A 359 -2.10 12.80 17.41
CA ARG A 359 -1.43 12.37 18.65
C ARG A 359 -0.43 11.24 18.42
N LYS A 360 -0.73 10.27 17.55
CA LYS A 360 0.24 9.23 17.17
C LYS A 360 1.48 9.86 16.51
N SER A 361 1.29 10.80 15.58
CA SER A 361 2.36 11.59 14.95
C SER A 361 3.26 12.28 16.00
N ARG A 362 2.66 12.99 16.96
CA ARG A 362 3.38 13.64 18.06
C ARG A 362 4.14 12.63 18.92
N ASP A 363 3.50 11.52 19.29
CA ASP A 363 4.10 10.51 20.17
C ASP A 363 5.29 9.80 19.49
N LEU A 364 5.36 9.82 18.15
CA LEU A 364 6.50 9.39 17.33
C LEU A 364 7.57 10.48 17.14
N GLY A 365 7.32 11.70 17.60
CA GLY A 365 8.31 12.79 17.59
C GLY A 365 8.33 13.66 16.33
N TYR A 366 7.27 13.64 15.51
CA TYR A 366 7.19 14.54 14.36
C TYR A 366 7.09 16.02 14.81
N GLU A 367 7.95 16.86 14.24
CA GLU A 367 8.07 18.28 14.62
C GLU A 367 6.79 19.08 14.31
N ASP A 368 6.59 20.19 15.04
CA ASP A 368 5.43 21.11 14.92
C ASP A 368 4.03 20.53 15.22
N GLU A 369 3.93 19.23 15.49
CA GLU A 369 2.66 18.55 15.78
C GLU A 369 2.01 19.02 17.10
N GLU A 370 2.83 19.36 18.10
CA GLU A 370 2.34 19.92 19.37
C GLU A 370 1.51 21.20 19.13
N ARG A 371 1.99 22.10 18.27
CA ARG A 371 1.29 23.35 17.92
C ARG A 371 -0.03 23.08 17.20
N LEU A 372 -0.07 22.09 16.31
CA LEU A 372 -1.28 21.72 15.57
C LEU A 372 -2.32 21.08 16.49
N LEU A 373 -1.88 20.18 17.37
CA LEU A 373 -2.71 19.58 18.41
C LEU A 373 -3.26 20.64 19.36
N GLU A 374 -2.45 21.60 19.84
CA GLU A 374 -2.92 22.69 20.69
C GLU A 374 -4.01 23.53 20.01
N LYS A 375 -3.82 23.87 18.73
CA LYS A 375 -4.83 24.58 17.93
C LYS A 375 -6.11 23.75 17.79
N GLY A 376 -5.99 22.48 17.41
CA GLY A 376 -7.11 21.55 17.28
C GLY A 376 -7.86 21.36 18.59
N GLU A 377 -7.15 21.20 19.69
CA GLU A 377 -7.72 21.08 21.04
C GLU A 377 -8.44 22.36 21.45
N THR A 378 -7.86 23.53 21.18
CA THR A 378 -8.49 24.83 21.45
C THR A 378 -9.81 24.96 20.68
N ILE A 379 -9.82 24.60 19.39
CA ILE A 379 -11.03 24.60 18.57
C ILE A 379 -12.07 23.64 19.16
N CYS A 380 -11.67 22.42 19.50
CA CYS A 380 -12.57 21.40 20.08
C CYS A 380 -13.11 21.80 21.46
N GLN A 381 -12.33 22.56 22.25
CA GLN A 381 -12.72 23.07 23.58
C GLN A 381 -13.66 24.26 23.50
N SER A 382 -13.60 25.03 22.41
CA SER A 382 -14.33 26.29 22.28
C SER A 382 -15.85 26.16 22.28
N ARG A 383 -16.39 24.96 22.00
CA ARG A 383 -17.84 24.72 21.91
C ARG A 383 -18.23 23.33 22.42
N CYS A 384 -19.44 23.22 22.97
CA CYS A 384 -20.02 21.95 23.38
C CYS A 384 -20.33 21.12 22.13
N ALA A 385 -19.82 19.90 22.05
CA ALA A 385 -20.03 19.01 20.91
C ALA A 385 -21.51 18.67 20.67
N ASN A 386 -22.33 18.67 21.74
CA ASN A 386 -23.77 18.42 21.68
C ASN A 386 -24.56 19.69 21.32
N CYS A 387 -24.69 20.62 22.27
CA CYS A 387 -25.58 21.78 22.15
C CYS A 387 -24.94 23.00 21.46
N LYS A 388 -23.70 22.89 21.01
CA LYS A 388 -22.91 23.94 20.32
C LYS A 388 -22.67 25.23 21.13
N LYS A 389 -23.07 25.28 22.41
CA LYS A 389 -22.76 26.38 23.33
C LYS A 389 -21.27 26.68 23.35
N GLY A 390 -20.90 27.94 23.09
CA GLY A 390 -19.53 28.42 23.20
C GLY A 390 -19.05 28.47 24.65
N ALA A 391 -17.80 28.06 24.90
CA ALA A 391 -17.15 28.20 26.18
C ALA A 391 -16.86 29.68 26.47
N GLN A 392 -17.22 30.14 27.67
CA GLN A 392 -16.89 31.48 28.17
C GLN A 392 -15.62 31.44 29.03
N ALA A 393 -15.04 32.60 29.32
CA ALA A 393 -13.88 32.70 30.21
C ALA A 393 -14.19 32.08 31.58
N GLY A 394 -13.44 31.04 31.95
CA GLY A 394 -13.61 30.29 33.20
C GLY A 394 -14.51 29.05 33.11
N ASP A 395 -15.19 28.82 31.98
CA ASP A 395 -15.95 27.58 31.77
C ASP A 395 -15.02 26.37 31.71
N LYS A 396 -15.37 25.30 32.43
CA LYS A 396 -14.66 24.02 32.39
C LYS A 396 -15.53 22.96 31.72
N PHE A 397 -15.43 22.86 30.39
CA PHE A 397 -16.09 21.80 29.66
C PHE A 397 -15.44 20.44 29.99
N LYS A 398 -16.25 19.39 30.03
CA LYS A 398 -15.82 18.02 30.28
C LYS A 398 -15.38 17.37 28.98
N GLN A 399 -14.14 16.91 28.91
CA GLN A 399 -13.63 16.15 27.77
C GLN A 399 -14.14 14.70 27.80
N CYS A 400 -14.36 14.11 26.63
CA CYS A 400 -14.55 12.66 26.52
C CYS A 400 -13.28 11.92 26.94
N SER A 401 -13.36 11.07 27.96
CA SER A 401 -12.21 10.32 28.49
C SER A 401 -11.64 9.28 27.53
N LYS A 402 -12.41 8.86 26.51
CA LYS A 402 -11.99 7.85 25.53
C LYS A 402 -11.25 8.45 24.34
N CYS A 403 -11.92 9.27 23.53
CA CYS A 403 -11.29 9.85 22.34
C CYS A 403 -10.48 11.11 22.60
N LYS A 404 -10.67 11.76 23.76
CA LYS A 404 -10.03 13.04 24.12
C LYS A 404 -10.20 14.16 23.07
N ALA A 405 -11.18 14.04 22.18
CA ALA A 405 -11.35 14.95 21.03
C ALA A 405 -12.65 15.78 21.10
N GLN A 406 -13.57 15.46 22.01
CA GLN A 406 -14.89 16.07 22.08
C GLN A 406 -15.16 16.57 23.50
N TRP A 407 -15.77 17.76 23.60
CA TRP A 407 -15.95 18.50 24.85
C TRP A 407 -17.42 18.84 25.11
N TYR A 408 -17.82 18.86 26.38
CA TYR A 408 -19.23 18.97 26.79
C TYR A 408 -19.41 19.97 27.94
N CYS A 409 -20.38 20.88 27.83
CA CYS A 409 -20.66 21.84 28.90
C CYS A 409 -21.29 21.19 30.15
N SER A 410 -21.86 19.99 30.04
CA SER A 410 -22.48 19.28 31.17
C SER A 410 -22.43 17.75 30.97
N LYS A 411 -22.80 16.98 32.01
CA LYS A 411 -22.84 15.52 31.91
C LYS A 411 -24.00 15.06 31.02
N GLU A 412 -25.10 15.78 31.06
CA GLU A 412 -26.33 15.56 30.30
C GLU A 412 -26.02 15.68 28.80
N CYS A 413 -25.36 16.77 28.39
CA CYS A 413 -24.90 16.95 27.01
C CYS A 413 -23.96 15.83 26.53
N GLN A 414 -23.09 15.32 27.42
CA GLN A 414 -22.23 14.19 27.07
C GLN A 414 -23.06 12.91 26.82
N VAL A 415 -24.05 12.62 27.67
CA VAL A 415 -24.90 11.41 27.55
C VAL A 415 -25.78 11.49 26.30
N GLU A 416 -26.36 12.65 26.01
CA GLU A 416 -27.15 12.88 24.80
C GLU A 416 -26.32 12.70 23.54
N SER A 417 -25.17 13.39 23.44
CA SER A 417 -24.24 13.23 22.31
C SER A 417 -23.78 11.79 22.13
N TRP A 418 -23.49 11.09 23.25
CA TRP A 418 -23.10 9.67 23.22
C TRP A 418 -24.16 8.80 22.54
N ARG A 419 -25.45 9.02 22.84
CA ARG A 419 -26.57 8.32 22.21
C ARG A 419 -26.82 8.77 20.77
N ALA A 420 -26.63 10.06 20.50
CA ALA A 420 -26.89 10.68 19.19
C ALA A 420 -25.88 10.31 18.10
N GLY A 421 -24.71 9.75 18.46
CA GLY A 421 -23.76 9.24 17.46
C GLY A 421 -22.31 9.24 17.91
N HIS A 422 -21.94 10.03 18.93
CA HIS A 422 -20.55 10.12 19.36
C HIS A 422 -19.97 8.76 19.80
N ARG A 423 -20.78 7.83 20.33
CA ARG A 423 -20.32 6.47 20.64
C ARG A 423 -19.70 5.78 19.42
N LYS A 424 -20.30 5.94 18.25
CA LYS A 424 -19.85 5.36 16.99
C LYS A 424 -18.55 6.02 16.55
N ASP A 425 -18.53 7.36 16.46
CA ASP A 425 -17.34 8.14 16.10
C ASP A 425 -16.15 7.84 17.02
N CYS A 426 -16.39 7.77 18.33
CA CYS A 426 -15.38 7.51 19.34
C CYS A 426 -14.77 6.10 19.21
N LYS A 427 -15.55 5.11 18.79
CA LYS A 427 -15.04 3.75 18.54
C LYS A 427 -14.28 3.69 17.22
N ARG A 428 -14.86 4.28 16.17
CA ARG A 428 -14.31 4.33 14.82
C ARG A 428 -12.95 5.02 14.76
N ALA A 429 -12.71 6.01 15.62
CA ALA A 429 -11.45 6.76 15.70
C ALA A 429 -10.17 5.92 15.82
N ARG A 430 -10.27 4.69 16.34
CA ARG A 430 -9.13 3.80 16.58
C ARG A 430 -9.02 2.67 15.54
N ILE A 431 -9.87 2.69 14.51
CA ILE A 431 -9.79 1.72 13.42
C ILE A 431 -8.58 2.10 12.58
N LEU A 432 -7.65 1.16 12.43
CA LEU A 432 -6.37 1.41 11.80
C LEU A 432 -6.46 1.41 10.28
N LYS A 433 -7.24 0.49 9.68
CA LYS A 433 -7.43 0.42 8.24
C LYS A 433 -8.48 1.43 7.77
N PHE A 434 -8.15 2.23 6.76
CA PHE A 434 -9.04 3.27 6.23
C PHE A 434 -10.34 2.70 5.67
N GLU A 435 -10.28 1.57 4.97
CA GLU A 435 -11.47 0.89 4.47
C GLU A 435 -12.43 0.49 5.60
N ASP A 436 -11.90 -0.14 6.65
CA ASP A 436 -12.69 -0.51 7.84
C ASP A 436 -13.22 0.74 8.55
N TYR A 437 -12.43 1.82 8.59
CA TYR A 437 -12.85 3.11 9.15
C TYR A 437 -14.04 3.67 8.39
N LEU A 438 -13.98 3.68 7.05
CA LEU A 438 -15.04 4.20 6.19
C LEU A 438 -16.32 3.35 6.27
N ASN A 439 -16.16 2.03 6.41
CA ASN A 439 -17.26 1.07 6.46
C ASN A 439 -17.88 0.89 7.86
N ALA A 440 -17.19 1.31 8.93
CA ALA A 440 -17.69 1.17 10.31
C ALA A 440 -18.98 1.95 10.56
N GLU A 441 -19.96 1.31 11.22
CA GLU A 441 -21.31 1.82 11.49
C GLU A 441 -21.43 3.04 12.41
#